data_AF-A0A1Q4WSP8-F1
#
_entry.id   AF-A0A1Q4WSP8-F1
#
_cell.length_a   1.000
_cell.length_b   1.000
_cell.length_c   1.000
_cell.angle_alpha   90.00
_cell.angle_beta   90.00
_cell.angle_gamma   90.00
#
_symmetry.space_group_name_H-M   'P 1'
#
loop_
_entity.id
_entity.type
_entity.pdbx_description
1 polymer ?
#
loop_
_entity_poly.entity_id
_entity_poly.type
_entity_poly.pdbx_seq_one_letter_code
_entity_poly.pdbx_strand_id
1 'polypeptide(L)'
;MPDSAASIIWALLLVPPNFFVLMRVRKRAQERIALGTDSAATAHLIEEEKCTTLSIVREAAQRRLAATRDCEHKVYGRLSGPGARPGTEPAVLSPQSAASVLKKFDEHLASIEETKQRKQQELREHIEKERSRITSANRRLQSGHRFILISSLATQIWLAIVSTFLVYSLFVLL
;
A
#
# COMPACT_ATOMS: atom_id res chain seq x y z
N MET A 1 -10.95 -30.87 57.99
CA MET A 1 -10.99 -30.62 56.53
C MET A 1 -11.06 -29.11 56.23
N PRO A 2 -10.04 -28.29 56.52
CA PRO A 2 -10.08 -26.84 56.26
C PRO A 2 -9.45 -26.40 54.92
N ASP A 3 -8.77 -27.29 54.19
CA ASP A 3 -8.00 -26.92 52.99
C ASP A 3 -8.86 -26.59 51.76
N SER A 4 -10.12 -27.05 51.75
CA SER A 4 -11.07 -26.84 50.64
C SER A 4 -11.60 -25.41 50.58
N ALA A 5 -11.86 -24.78 51.73
CA ALA A 5 -12.43 -23.43 51.77
C ALA A 5 -11.41 -22.36 51.37
N ALA A 6 -10.16 -22.50 51.82
CA ALA A 6 -9.08 -21.59 51.47
C ALA A 6 -8.76 -21.63 49.96
N SER A 7 -8.75 -22.83 49.35
CA SER A 7 -8.49 -22.99 47.92
C SER A 7 -9.60 -22.38 47.04
N ILE A 8 -10.86 -22.47 47.46
CA ILE A 8 -12.00 -21.84 46.76
C ILE A 8 -11.91 -20.31 46.82
N ILE A 9 -11.55 -19.73 47.98
CA ILE A 9 -11.40 -18.27 48.14
C ILE A 9 -10.24 -17.75 47.28
N TRP A 10 -9.09 -18.45 47.27
CA TRP A 10 -7.97 -18.09 46.40
C TRP A 10 -8.33 -18.18 44.92
N ALA A 11 -9.10 -19.19 44.51
CA ALA A 11 -9.57 -19.31 43.13
C ALA A 11 -10.51 -18.15 42.74
N LEU A 12 -11.46 -17.78 43.59
CA LEU A 12 -12.38 -16.66 43.37
C LEU A 12 -11.67 -15.30 43.30
N LEU A 13 -10.55 -15.13 44.01
CA LEU A 13 -9.76 -13.89 43.99
C LEU A 13 -8.85 -13.77 42.75
N LEU A 14 -8.36 -14.89 42.20
CA LEU A 14 -7.45 -14.92 41.05
C LEU A 14 -8.15 -14.91 39.69
N VAL A 15 -9.39 -15.38 39.61
CA VAL A 15 -10.16 -15.50 38.36
C VAL A 15 -10.53 -14.14 37.74
N PRO A 16 -11.11 -13.16 38.49
CA PRO A 16 -11.51 -11.87 37.91
C PRO A 16 -10.36 -10.99 37.37
N PRO A 17 -9.21 -10.86 38.07
CA PRO A 17 -8.06 -10.10 37.55
C PRO A 17 -7.51 -10.69 36.25
N ASN A 18 -7.39 -12.02 36.18
CA ASN A 18 -6.91 -12.70 34.98
C ASN A 18 -7.87 -12.54 33.80
N PHE A 19 -9.18 -12.60 34.04
CA PHE A 19 -10.19 -12.34 33.02
C PHE A 19 -10.09 -10.92 32.45
N PHE A 20 -9.89 -9.92 33.32
CA PHE A 20 -9.79 -8.52 32.91
C PHE A 20 -8.50 -8.22 32.12
N VAL A 21 -7.38 -8.82 32.51
CA VAL A 21 -6.10 -8.74 31.77
C VAL A 21 -6.26 -9.34 30.37
N LEU A 22 -6.87 -10.53 30.26
CA LEU A 22 -7.14 -11.17 28.98
C LEU A 22 -8.06 -10.33 28.09
N MET A 23 -9.10 -9.72 28.67
CA MET A 23 -10.01 -8.86 27.91
C MET A 23 -9.30 -7.60 27.37
N ARG A 24 -8.42 -6.98 28.16
CA ARG A 24 -7.59 -5.83 27.72
C ARG A 24 -6.61 -6.21 26.61
N VAL A 25 -5.95 -7.36 26.74
CA VAL A 25 -5.04 -7.87 25.70
C VAL A 25 -5.80 -8.11 24.40
N ARG A 26 -7.00 -8.69 24.48
CA ARG A 26 -7.87 -8.91 23.33
C ARG A 26 -8.31 -7.61 22.64
N LYS A 27 -8.75 -6.61 23.42
CA LYS A 27 -9.16 -5.31 22.87
C LYS A 27 -8.00 -4.63 22.12
N ARG A 28 -6.81 -4.62 22.72
CA ARG A 28 -5.59 -4.08 22.08
C ARG A 28 -5.17 -4.88 20.84
N ALA A 29 -5.32 -6.21 20.87
CA ALA A 29 -5.04 -7.04 19.70
C ALA A 29 -6.00 -6.74 18.54
N GLN A 30 -7.29 -6.55 18.83
CA GLN A 30 -8.30 -6.18 17.82
C GLN A 30 -8.05 -4.77 17.24
N GLU A 31 -7.69 -3.80 18.07
CA GLU A 31 -7.35 -2.44 17.62
C GLU A 31 -6.11 -2.44 16.71
N ARG A 32 -5.10 -3.26 17.01
CA ARG A 32 -3.92 -3.42 16.15
C ARG A 32 -4.23 -4.09 14.81
N ILE A 33 -5.19 -5.02 14.78
CA ILE A 33 -5.65 -5.66 13.54
C ILE A 33 -6.42 -4.64 12.67
N ALA A 34 -7.19 -3.74 13.28
CA ALA A 34 -7.95 -2.72 12.56
C ALA A 34 -7.08 -1.56 12.04
N LEU A 35 -6.05 -1.15 12.77
CA LEU A 35 -5.18 -0.03 12.39
C LEU A 35 -3.90 -0.41 11.65
N GLY A 36 -3.37 -1.63 11.86
CA GLY A 36 -1.92 -1.83 11.78
C GLY A 36 -1.32 -2.32 10.47
N THR A 37 -2.04 -3.07 9.64
CA THR A 37 -1.37 -3.86 8.59
C THR A 37 -1.79 -3.55 7.17
N ASP A 38 -3.02 -3.11 6.94
CA ASP A 38 -3.49 -2.87 5.57
C ASP A 38 -3.56 -1.39 5.21
N SER A 39 -3.99 -0.49 6.10
CA SER A 39 -4.26 0.91 5.72
C SER A 39 -2.99 1.74 5.48
N ALA A 40 -1.98 1.64 6.35
CA ALA A 40 -0.76 2.43 6.22
C ALA A 40 0.14 1.93 5.08
N ALA A 41 0.30 0.61 4.95
CA ALA A 41 1.10 0.01 3.89
C ALA A 41 0.46 0.21 2.50
N THR A 42 -0.88 0.11 2.40
CA THR A 42 -1.57 0.41 1.14
C THR A 42 -1.58 1.91 0.83
N ALA A 43 -1.70 2.79 1.84
CA ALA A 43 -1.63 4.23 1.63
C ALA A 43 -0.26 4.65 1.07
N HIS A 44 0.84 4.11 1.62
CA HIS A 44 2.19 4.37 1.10
C HIS A 44 2.34 3.88 -0.35
N LEU A 45 1.85 2.67 -0.67
CA LEU A 45 1.87 2.16 -2.05
C LEU A 45 1.05 3.01 -3.01
N ILE A 46 -0.11 3.52 -2.58
CA ILE A 46 -0.94 4.41 -3.40
C ILE A 46 -0.23 5.74 -3.66
N GLU A 47 0.44 6.29 -2.65
CA GLU A 47 1.21 7.54 -2.78
C GLU A 47 2.41 7.35 -3.70
N GLU A 48 3.15 6.25 -3.54
CA GLU A 48 4.28 5.88 -4.41
C GLU A 48 3.84 5.66 -5.86
N GLU A 49 2.73 4.96 -6.08
CA GLU A 49 2.13 4.76 -7.42
C GLU A 49 1.79 6.11 -8.07
N LYS A 50 1.14 7.02 -7.33
CA LYS A 50 0.77 8.35 -7.82
C LYS A 50 2.00 9.19 -8.16
N CYS A 51 2.97 9.26 -7.25
CA CYS A 51 4.20 10.01 -7.47
C CYS A 51 4.98 9.49 -8.68
N THR A 52 5.09 8.17 -8.83
CA THR A 52 5.83 7.55 -9.94
C THR A 52 5.08 7.67 -11.27
N THR A 53 3.75 7.55 -11.26
CA THR A 53 2.95 7.76 -12.47
C THR A 53 3.05 9.21 -12.96
N LEU A 54 2.98 10.17 -12.04
CA LEU A 54 3.13 11.59 -12.38
C LEU A 54 4.53 11.89 -12.93
N SER A 55 5.58 11.29 -12.37
CA SER A 55 6.95 11.50 -12.87
C SER A 55 7.12 10.93 -14.28
N ILE A 56 6.59 9.73 -14.57
CA ILE A 56 6.59 9.12 -15.91
C ILE A 56 5.86 10.01 -16.92
N VAL A 57 4.66 10.49 -16.57
CA VAL A 57 3.86 11.35 -17.45
C VAL A 57 4.57 12.68 -17.70
N ARG A 58 5.14 13.28 -16.65
CA ARG A 58 5.88 14.54 -16.76
C ARG A 58 7.12 14.39 -17.65
N GLU A 59 7.89 13.32 -17.47
CA GLU A 59 9.07 13.04 -18.28
C GLU A 59 8.68 12.81 -19.75
N ALA A 60 7.63 12.03 -20.02
CA ALA A 60 7.13 11.81 -21.37
C ALA A 60 6.65 13.12 -22.02
N ALA A 61 5.92 13.97 -21.28
CA ALA A 61 5.46 15.26 -21.77
C ALA A 61 6.63 16.20 -22.09
N GLN A 62 7.66 16.25 -21.24
CA GLN A 62 8.87 17.05 -21.48
C GLN A 62 9.63 16.56 -22.72
N ARG A 63 9.79 15.24 -22.89
CA ARG A 63 10.45 14.66 -24.07
C ARG A 63 9.68 14.94 -25.35
N ARG A 64 8.34 14.83 -25.33
CA ARG A 64 7.48 15.19 -26.47
C ARG A 64 7.62 16.67 -26.82
N LEU A 65 7.55 17.56 -25.83
CA LEU A 65 7.72 19.00 -26.04
C LEU A 65 9.10 19.35 -26.62
N ALA A 66 10.16 18.70 -26.13
CA ALA A 66 11.50 18.87 -26.68
C ALA A 66 11.57 18.39 -28.14
N ALA A 67 11.01 17.22 -28.44
CA ALA A 67 10.94 16.69 -29.79
C ALA A 67 10.13 17.61 -30.73
N THR A 68 9.03 18.18 -30.26
CA THR A 68 8.20 19.13 -31.03
C THR A 68 8.99 20.39 -31.34
N ARG A 69 9.69 20.96 -30.35
CA ARG A 69 10.55 22.14 -30.56
C ARG A 69 11.69 21.87 -31.52
N ASP A 70 12.31 20.69 -31.45
CA ASP A 70 13.36 20.29 -32.38
C ASP A 70 12.82 20.09 -33.80
N CYS A 71 11.60 19.55 -33.93
CA CYS A 71 10.92 19.40 -35.21
C CYS A 71 10.57 20.77 -35.81
N GLU A 72 9.96 21.66 -35.02
CA GLU A 72 9.69 23.04 -35.41
C GLU A 72 10.96 23.77 -35.84
N HIS A 73 12.05 23.60 -35.09
CA HIS A 73 13.32 24.22 -35.41
C HIS A 73 13.91 23.73 -36.74
N LYS A 74 13.75 22.44 -37.05
CA LYS A 74 14.22 21.84 -38.31
C LYS A 74 13.34 22.21 -39.50
N VAL A 75 12.02 22.34 -39.31
CA VAL A 75 11.07 22.63 -40.39
C VAL A 75 11.00 24.12 -40.72
N TYR A 76 10.95 24.97 -39.70
CA TYR A 76 10.74 26.41 -39.84
C TYR A 76 11.98 27.26 -39.54
N GLY A 77 13.07 26.66 -39.05
CA GLY A 77 14.24 27.40 -38.57
C GLY A 77 14.03 27.97 -37.15
N ARG A 78 14.77 29.03 -36.79
CA ARG A 78 14.60 29.71 -35.49
C ARG A 78 13.29 30.52 -35.51
N LEU A 79 12.21 29.98 -34.98
CA LEU A 79 10.99 30.76 -34.73
C LEU A 79 11.31 31.86 -33.71
N SER A 80 11.15 33.10 -34.16
CA SER A 80 11.49 34.35 -33.48
C SER A 80 10.97 34.42 -32.04
N GLY A 81 11.87 34.23 -31.06
CA GLY A 81 11.67 34.69 -29.68
C GLY A 81 12.20 36.12 -29.50
N PRO A 82 11.80 36.84 -28.42
CA PRO A 82 12.32 38.17 -28.10
C PRO A 82 13.84 38.09 -27.89
N GLY A 83 14.62 38.45 -28.92
CA GLY A 83 16.07 38.28 -29.00
C GLY A 83 16.60 37.62 -30.29
N ALA A 84 15.73 37.18 -31.21
CA ALA A 84 16.16 36.68 -32.52
C ALA A 84 16.68 37.83 -33.40
N ARG A 85 17.89 37.67 -33.98
CA ARG A 85 18.53 38.67 -34.85
C ARG A 85 17.66 38.93 -36.10
N PRO A 86 17.41 40.19 -36.47
CA PRO A 86 16.68 40.52 -37.68
C PRO A 86 17.51 40.08 -38.91
N GLY A 87 16.90 39.32 -39.83
CA GLY A 87 17.50 39.02 -41.14
C GLY A 87 17.97 37.59 -41.41
N THR A 88 17.65 36.61 -40.55
CA THR A 88 17.81 35.19 -40.95
C THR A 88 16.51 34.75 -41.62
N GLU A 89 16.52 34.64 -42.95
CA GLU A 89 15.41 34.04 -43.69
C GLU A 89 15.09 32.66 -43.09
N PRO A 90 13.81 32.32 -42.87
CA PRO A 90 13.45 30.97 -42.49
C PRO A 90 13.94 30.06 -43.60
N ALA A 91 14.87 29.16 -43.31
CA ALA A 91 15.24 28.08 -44.22
C ALA A 91 14.05 27.12 -44.28
N VAL A 92 13.02 27.51 -45.04
CA VAL A 92 11.82 26.70 -45.27
C VAL A 92 12.28 25.48 -46.06
N LEU A 93 12.30 24.33 -45.41
CA LEU A 93 12.62 23.07 -46.07
C LEU A 93 11.68 22.86 -47.26
N SER A 94 12.20 22.26 -48.34
CA SER A 94 11.34 21.80 -49.43
C SER A 94 10.26 20.84 -48.87
N PRO A 95 9.07 20.78 -49.49
CA PRO A 95 7.96 19.95 -48.97
C PRO A 95 8.33 18.47 -48.82
N GLN A 96 9.21 17.95 -49.69
CA GLN A 96 9.73 16.59 -49.60
C GLN A 96 10.67 16.39 -48.39
N SER A 97 11.54 17.37 -48.12
CA SER A 97 12.41 17.36 -46.95
C SER A 97 11.62 17.54 -45.65
N ALA A 98 10.59 18.40 -45.63
CA ALA A 98 9.69 18.56 -44.49
C ALA A 98 8.92 17.26 -44.16
N ALA A 99 8.41 16.56 -45.18
CA ALA A 99 7.77 15.26 -45.01
C ALA A 99 8.69 14.22 -44.38
N SER A 100 9.99 14.21 -44.74
CA SER A 100 10.96 13.29 -44.14
C SER A 100 11.26 13.61 -42.66
N VAL A 101 11.24 14.88 -42.27
CA VAL A 101 11.42 15.31 -40.88
C VAL A 101 10.19 14.97 -40.03
N LEU A 102 8.99 15.19 -40.57
CA LEU A 102 7.74 14.80 -39.92
C LEU A 102 7.65 13.29 -39.70
N LYS A 103 8.05 12.48 -40.69
CA LYS A 103 8.09 11.01 -40.53
C LYS A 103 9.02 10.57 -39.40
N LYS A 104 10.23 11.15 -39.31
CA LYS A 104 11.17 10.87 -38.20
C LYS A 104 10.63 11.36 -36.85
N PHE A 105 9.86 12.44 -36.84
CA PHE A 105 9.20 12.94 -35.65
C PHE A 105 8.11 11.99 -35.17
N ASP A 106 7.28 11.45 -36.07
CA ASP A 106 6.26 10.45 -35.74
C ASP A 106 6.89 9.17 -35.16
N GLU A 107 7.98 8.68 -35.78
CA GLU A 107 8.76 7.54 -35.27
C GLU A 107 9.32 7.82 -33.86
N HIS A 108 9.82 9.04 -33.63
CA HIS A 108 10.34 9.44 -32.33
C HIS A 108 9.22 9.54 -31.27
N LEU A 109 8.05 10.08 -31.62
CA LEU A 109 6.88 10.11 -30.73
C LEU A 109 6.40 8.70 -30.38
N ALA A 110 6.40 7.78 -31.34
CA ALA A 110 6.05 6.38 -31.11
C ALA A 110 7.00 5.74 -30.09
N SER A 111 8.32 5.92 -30.25
CA SER A 111 9.31 5.39 -29.28
C SER A 111 9.16 5.98 -27.86
N ILE A 112 8.76 7.24 -27.74
CA ILE A 112 8.48 7.86 -26.43
C ILE A 112 7.24 7.21 -25.79
N GLU A 113 6.20 6.92 -26.56
CA GLU A 113 5.00 6.26 -26.05
C GLU A 113 5.28 4.80 -25.65
N GLU A 114 6.06 4.06 -26.44
CA GLU A 114 6.49 2.70 -26.07
C GLU A 114 7.30 2.72 -24.77
N THR A 115 8.23 3.66 -24.61
CA THR A 115 9.03 3.79 -23.39
C THR A 115 8.15 4.10 -22.18
N LYS A 116 7.16 4.97 -22.34
CA LYS A 116 6.17 5.29 -21.30
C LYS A 116 5.35 4.06 -20.93
N GLN A 117 4.87 3.29 -21.92
CA GLN A 117 4.10 2.07 -21.68
C GLN A 117 4.93 1.02 -20.95
N ARG A 118 6.19 0.80 -21.34
CA ARG A 118 7.11 -0.12 -20.65
C ARG A 118 7.30 0.28 -19.19
N LYS A 119 7.62 1.55 -18.91
CA LYS A 119 7.78 2.05 -17.53
C LYS A 119 6.48 1.89 -16.72
N GLN A 120 5.32 2.09 -17.34
CA GLN A 120 4.03 1.87 -16.67
C GLN A 120 3.78 0.39 -16.37
N GLN A 121 4.18 -0.51 -17.28
CA GLN A 121 4.04 -1.94 -17.07
C GLN A 121 4.98 -2.45 -15.96
N GLU A 122 6.24 -2.01 -15.96
CA GLU A 122 7.20 -2.30 -14.88
C GLU A 122 6.69 -1.81 -13.52
N LEU A 123 6.11 -0.61 -13.45
CA LEU A 123 5.51 -0.09 -12.22
C LEU A 123 4.34 -0.96 -11.74
N ARG A 124 3.47 -1.40 -12.66
CA ARG A 124 2.35 -2.28 -12.33
C ARG A 124 2.84 -3.62 -11.77
N GLU A 125 3.82 -4.23 -12.41
CA GLU A 125 4.43 -5.48 -11.94
C GLU A 125 5.07 -5.30 -10.56
N HIS A 126 5.74 -4.16 -10.32
CA HIS A 126 6.33 -3.85 -9.03
C HIS A 126 5.28 -3.72 -7.93
N ILE A 127 4.22 -2.92 -8.16
CA ILE A 127 3.11 -2.71 -7.22
C ILE A 127 2.39 -4.03 -6.94
N GLU A 128 2.16 -4.86 -7.97
CA GLU A 128 1.50 -6.15 -7.79
C GLU A 128 2.36 -7.12 -6.96
N LYS A 129 3.67 -7.13 -7.20
CA LYS A 129 4.62 -7.91 -6.39
C LYS A 129 4.64 -7.44 -4.93
N GLU A 130 4.69 -6.13 -4.68
CA GLU A 130 4.59 -5.53 -3.35
C GLU A 130 3.27 -5.89 -2.65
N ARG A 131 2.13 -5.74 -3.34
CA ARG A 131 0.81 -6.14 -2.83
C ARG A 131 0.76 -7.61 -2.46
N SER A 132 1.33 -8.49 -3.29
CA SER A 132 1.37 -9.92 -3.01
C SER A 132 2.18 -10.23 -1.75
N ARG A 133 3.31 -9.52 -1.53
CA ARG A 133 4.14 -9.63 -0.33
C ARG A 133 3.38 -9.21 0.92
N ILE A 134 2.75 -8.03 0.91
CA ILE A 134 1.95 -7.53 2.03
C ILE A 134 0.81 -8.50 2.34
N THR A 135 0.10 -8.97 1.31
CA THR A 135 -1.02 -9.92 1.48
C THR A 135 -0.54 -11.24 2.09
N SER A 136 0.62 -11.75 1.67
CA SER A 136 1.19 -12.99 2.21
C SER A 136 1.67 -12.84 3.65
N ALA A 137 2.28 -11.71 3.99
CA ALA A 137 2.72 -11.38 5.34
C ALA A 137 1.51 -11.22 6.26
N ASN A 138 0.47 -10.52 5.79
CA ASN A 138 -0.76 -10.34 6.52
C ASN A 138 -1.48 -11.68 6.75
N ARG A 139 -1.56 -12.58 5.75
CA ARG A 139 -2.11 -13.94 5.96
C ARG A 139 -1.40 -14.71 7.09
N ARG A 140 -0.07 -14.62 7.17
CA ARG A 140 0.72 -15.28 8.24
C ARG A 140 0.47 -14.66 9.61
N LEU A 141 0.32 -13.33 9.67
CA LEU A 141 -0.01 -12.64 10.92
C LEU A 141 -1.46 -12.90 11.34
N GLN A 142 -2.39 -12.94 10.38
CA GLN A 142 -3.81 -13.19 10.63
C GLN A 142 -4.05 -14.61 11.17
N SER A 143 -3.33 -15.63 10.69
CA SER A 143 -3.42 -16.98 11.27
C SER A 143 -2.92 -16.99 12.71
N GLY A 144 -1.76 -16.38 13.00
CA GLY A 144 -1.25 -16.24 14.37
C GLY A 144 -2.19 -15.49 15.31
N HIS A 145 -2.80 -14.40 14.85
CA HIS A 145 -3.78 -13.65 15.62
C HIS A 145 -5.08 -14.43 15.86
N ARG A 146 -5.55 -15.24 14.88
CA ARG A 146 -6.70 -16.13 15.07
C ARG A 146 -6.42 -17.18 16.14
N PHE A 147 -5.23 -17.78 16.16
CA PHE A 147 -4.85 -18.73 17.21
C PHE A 147 -4.88 -18.09 18.60
N ILE A 148 -4.33 -16.87 18.75
CA ILE A 148 -4.34 -16.13 20.02
C ILE A 148 -5.76 -15.77 20.45
N LEU A 149 -6.63 -15.39 19.51
CA LEU A 149 -8.04 -15.09 19.80
C LEU A 149 -8.82 -16.34 20.22
N ILE A 150 -8.63 -17.46 19.54
CA ILE A 150 -9.29 -18.73 19.84
C ILE A 150 -8.79 -19.29 21.17
N SER A 151 -7.48 -19.28 21.41
CA SER A 151 -6.92 -19.74 22.68
C SER A 151 -7.43 -18.89 23.84
N SER A 152 -7.43 -17.56 23.70
CA SER A 152 -7.99 -16.65 24.71
C SER A 152 -9.47 -16.90 24.97
N LEU A 153 -10.28 -17.17 23.94
CA LEU A 153 -11.70 -17.53 24.09
C LEU A 153 -11.87 -18.84 24.83
N ALA A 154 -11.10 -19.88 24.47
CA ALA A 154 -11.13 -21.17 25.15
C ALA A 154 -10.76 -21.04 26.62
N THR A 155 -9.73 -20.24 26.95
CA THR A 155 -9.34 -19.98 28.35
C THR A 155 -10.45 -19.24 29.11
N GLN A 156 -11.11 -18.27 28.49
CA GLN A 156 -12.23 -17.54 29.11
C GLN A 156 -13.44 -18.44 29.38
N ILE A 157 -13.81 -19.30 28.43
CA ILE A 157 -14.89 -20.27 28.60
C ILE A 157 -14.55 -21.26 29.72
N TRP A 158 -13.31 -21.76 29.73
CA TRP A 158 -12.84 -22.66 30.78
C TRP A 158 -12.89 -22.02 32.17
N LEU A 159 -12.40 -20.78 32.29
CA LEU A 159 -12.48 -20.03 33.55
C LEU A 159 -13.94 -19.81 34.00
N ALA A 160 -14.86 -19.52 33.08
CA ALA A 160 -16.27 -19.36 33.40
C ALA A 160 -16.92 -20.68 33.87
N ILE A 161 -16.57 -21.81 33.26
CA ILE A 161 -17.05 -23.13 33.69
C ILE A 161 -16.53 -23.45 35.09
N VAL A 162 -15.23 -23.26 35.33
CA VAL A 162 -14.60 -23.51 36.64
C VAL A 162 -15.19 -22.60 37.71
N SER A 163 -15.40 -21.31 37.43
CA SER A 163 -16.02 -20.39 38.39
C SER A 163 -17.46 -20.77 38.70
N THR A 164 -18.24 -21.18 37.69
CA THR A 164 -19.64 -21.59 37.89
C THR A 164 -19.72 -22.89 38.69
N PHE A 165 -18.84 -23.84 38.41
CA PHE A 165 -18.72 -25.09 39.17
C PHE A 165 -18.32 -24.85 40.62
N LEU A 166 -17.36 -23.94 40.87
CA LEU A 166 -16.96 -23.55 42.22
C LEU A 166 -18.10 -22.89 43.00
N VAL A 167 -18.89 -22.01 42.36
CA VAL A 167 -20.05 -21.38 43.01
C VAL A 167 -21.14 -22.42 43.31
N TYR A 168 -21.40 -23.34 42.37
CA TYR A 168 -22.37 -24.41 42.56
C TYR A 168 -21.97 -25.37 43.69
N SER A 169 -20.71 -25.79 43.74
CA SER A 169 -20.22 -26.67 44.81
C SER A 169 -20.26 -25.99 46.17
N LEU A 170 -19.98 -24.68 46.25
CA LEU A 170 -20.17 -23.86 47.44
C LEU A 170 -21.62 -23.83 47.90
N PHE A 171 -22.57 -23.66 46.96
CA PHE A 171 -24.00 -23.62 47.26
C PHE A 171 -24.55 -24.96 47.74
N VAL A 172 -24.01 -26.08 47.27
CA VAL A 172 -24.41 -27.44 47.69
C VAL A 172 -23.78 -27.85 49.03
N LEU A 173 -22.62 -27.29 49.38
CA LEU A 173 -21.91 -27.57 50.64
C LEU A 173 -22.38 -26.70 51.83
N LEU A 174 -23.13 -25.63 51.57
CA LEU A 174 -23.67 -24.70 52.57
C LEU A 174 -25.09 -25.10 52.97
#